data_AF-A0A8S3U7L5-F1
#
_entry.id   AF-A0A8S3U7L5-F1
#
_cell.length_a   1.000
_cell.length_b   1.000
_cell.length_c   1.000
_cell.angle_alpha   90.00
_cell.angle_beta   90.00
_cell.angle_gamma   90.00
#
_symmetry.space_group_name_H-M   'P 1'
#
loop_
_entity.id
_entity.type
_entity.pdbx_description
1 polymer ?
#
loop_
_entity_poly.entity_id
_entity_poly.type
_entity_poly.pdbx_seq_one_letter_code
_entity_poly.pdbx_strand_id
1 'polypeptide(L)'
;MEEDDTRSSGPQIIPYNAEDVCKPSELGIGNEFLSFQLHHFGFCLNFKQKQRCERSMEARQAEALKLWTQMSSTASKNTLPTTEMKQAIFGCLVDVCGGCSGSGRKWDKKVKACVDVVSKYISYTRKPLVKKTDKVSIFDTENIQSAAHGLACNEGVRCVENVQLYSMFQSTINSKYKPEPNNSIEEALFDGHDNPSPLLEIVEQFVAKQAAGNVSVYIESIRDISALRNILKVLMIYNRDIEMVTFLTLTGVKKDKLATAIQRKIETWAGSACPIWSRFAVVPYKIEDVHPSRVTRSIEDGRHRNKMKEKQRNWEIDWIMMT
;
A
#
# COMPACT_ATOMS: atom_id res chain seq x y z
N MET A 1 14.48 28.27 29.53
CA MET A 1 13.50 27.34 30.13
C MET A 1 13.30 26.27 29.08
N GLU A 2 14.16 25.26 29.12
CA GLU A 2 14.06 24.09 28.22
C GLU A 2 12.86 23.28 28.72
N GLU A 3 11.78 23.28 27.94
CA GLU A 3 10.70 22.33 28.17
C GLU A 3 11.18 20.96 27.70
N ASP A 4 11.41 20.11 28.69
CA ASP A 4 11.68 18.68 28.60
C ASP A 4 10.46 17.98 27.97
N ASP A 5 10.41 17.94 26.64
CA ASP A 5 9.30 17.39 25.85
C ASP A 5 9.41 15.86 25.69
N THR A 6 9.74 15.17 26.78
CA THR A 6 9.70 13.70 26.84
C THR A 6 8.45 13.20 27.55
N ARG A 7 7.27 13.40 26.92
CA ARG A 7 6.16 12.46 27.14
C ARG A 7 6.54 11.15 26.47
N SER A 8 7.17 10.26 27.24
CA SER A 8 7.66 8.94 26.83
C SER A 8 6.57 7.96 26.34
N SER A 9 5.30 8.38 26.33
CA SER A 9 4.19 7.64 25.73
C SER A 9 3.26 8.59 24.98
N GLY A 10 2.94 8.28 23.72
CA GLY A 10 1.90 9.00 22.97
C GLY A 10 0.51 8.86 23.61
N PRO A 11 -0.52 9.53 23.06
CA PRO A 11 -1.87 9.45 23.62
C PRO A 11 -2.36 8.01 23.73
N GLN A 12 -3.11 7.71 24.79
CA GLN A 12 -3.67 6.38 25.01
C GLN A 12 -4.72 6.05 23.94
N ILE A 13 -4.77 4.78 23.55
CA ILE A 13 -5.75 4.25 22.61
C ILE A 13 -6.95 3.79 23.44
N ILE A 14 -8.00 4.60 23.44
CA ILE A 14 -9.24 4.34 24.17
C ILE A 14 -10.38 4.32 23.17
N PRO A 15 -10.95 3.15 22.85
CA PRO A 15 -11.99 3.05 21.85
C PRO A 15 -13.26 3.78 22.28
N TYR A 16 -13.88 4.51 21.35
CA TYR A 16 -15.17 5.16 21.57
C TYR A 16 -16.30 4.15 21.80
N ASN A 17 -16.25 3.01 21.10
CA ASN A 17 -17.14 1.87 21.32
C ASN A 17 -16.35 0.56 21.23
N ALA A 18 -15.95 0.01 22.38
CA ALA A 18 -15.14 -1.20 22.46
C ALA A 18 -15.85 -2.42 21.82
N GLU A 19 -17.17 -2.54 21.99
CA GLU A 19 -17.93 -3.67 21.44
C GLU A 19 -17.91 -3.70 19.92
N ASP A 20 -17.89 -2.53 19.28
CA ASP A 20 -17.86 -2.42 17.82
C ASP A 20 -16.45 -2.55 17.26
N VAL A 21 -15.46 -1.84 17.82
CA VAL A 21 -14.11 -1.81 17.24
C VAL A 21 -13.28 -3.05 17.53
N CYS A 22 -13.66 -3.83 18.56
CA CYS A 22 -12.96 -5.06 18.94
C CYS A 22 -13.52 -6.31 18.27
N LYS A 23 -14.52 -6.17 17.39
CA LYS A 23 -15.01 -7.29 16.57
C LYS A 23 -13.87 -7.86 15.71
N PRO A 24 -13.83 -9.18 15.51
CA PRO A 24 -12.86 -9.79 14.59
C PRO A 24 -12.97 -9.18 13.19
N SER A 25 -11.82 -8.99 12.53
CA SER A 25 -11.79 -8.45 11.18
C SER A 25 -12.46 -9.40 10.20
N GLU A 26 -13.29 -8.85 9.32
CA GLU A 26 -13.86 -9.60 8.19
C GLU A 26 -12.82 -10.00 7.13
N LEU A 27 -11.59 -9.50 7.25
CA LEU A 27 -10.45 -9.86 6.43
C LEU A 27 -9.66 -11.05 7.00
N GLY A 28 -10.15 -11.67 8.08
CA GLY A 28 -9.55 -12.82 8.74
C GLY A 28 -8.76 -12.44 9.99
N ILE A 29 -8.51 -13.44 10.85
CA ILE A 29 -7.73 -13.30 12.08
C ILE A 29 -6.28 -12.93 11.72
N GLY A 30 -5.72 -11.95 12.43
CA GLY A 30 -4.37 -11.45 12.20
C GLY A 30 -4.29 -10.32 11.16
N ASN A 31 -5.42 -9.97 10.54
CA ASN A 31 -5.55 -8.91 9.53
C ASN A 31 -6.32 -7.68 10.06
N GLU A 32 -6.42 -7.50 11.37
CA GLU A 32 -7.16 -6.40 12.03
C GLU A 32 -6.53 -5.02 11.78
N PHE A 33 -5.28 -4.99 11.33
CA PHE A 33 -4.57 -3.77 10.98
C PHE A 33 -4.91 -3.26 9.56
N LEU A 34 -5.48 -4.11 8.70
CA LEU A 34 -5.83 -3.73 7.33
C LEU A 34 -7.05 -2.81 7.34
N SER A 35 -6.89 -1.62 6.74
CA SER A 35 -7.86 -0.53 6.81
C SER A 35 -8.49 -0.24 5.45
N PHE A 36 -9.54 -0.99 5.10
CA PHE A 36 -10.35 -0.77 3.89
C PHE A 36 -11.76 -0.28 4.25
N GLN A 37 -12.34 0.56 3.39
CA GLN A 37 -13.75 0.91 3.46
C GLN A 37 -14.57 -0.27 2.94
N LEU A 38 -15.02 -1.13 3.86
CA LEU A 38 -15.92 -2.24 3.57
C LEU A 38 -17.36 -1.85 3.86
N HIS A 39 -18.33 -2.45 3.15
CA HIS A 39 -19.78 -2.22 3.32
C HIS A 39 -20.24 -0.77 3.11
N HIS A 40 -19.40 0.08 2.52
CA HIS A 40 -19.82 1.41 2.16
C HIS A 40 -20.80 1.32 0.97
N PHE A 41 -22.04 1.72 1.20
CA PHE A 41 -23.05 1.79 0.15
C PHE A 41 -22.63 2.82 -0.88
N GLY A 42 -22.29 2.35 -2.08
CA GLY A 42 -22.02 3.19 -3.24
C GLY A 42 -22.56 2.54 -4.49
N PHE A 43 -23.17 3.36 -5.36
CA PHE A 43 -23.61 2.95 -6.69
C PHE A 43 -22.52 3.31 -7.69
N CYS A 44 -21.79 2.31 -8.16
CA CYS A 44 -20.86 2.47 -9.26
C CYS A 44 -21.67 2.37 -10.57
N LEU A 45 -22.07 3.50 -11.14
CA LEU A 45 -22.88 3.59 -12.36
C LEU A 45 -22.04 3.42 -13.63
N ASN A 46 -21.24 2.36 -13.75
CA ASN A 46 -20.52 2.07 -15.00
C ASN A 46 -21.12 0.86 -15.72
N PHE A 47 -22.10 1.13 -16.59
CA PHE A 47 -22.69 0.15 -17.51
C PHE A 47 -21.65 -0.58 -18.38
N LYS A 48 -20.47 0.02 -18.59
CA LYS A 48 -19.36 -0.55 -19.38
C LYS A 48 -18.51 -1.58 -18.64
N GLN A 49 -18.62 -1.71 -17.32
CA GLN A 49 -17.78 -2.62 -16.53
C GLN A 49 -17.98 -4.09 -16.90
N LYS A 50 -19.24 -4.51 -17.15
CA LYS A 50 -19.52 -5.92 -17.48
C LYS A 50 -18.83 -6.33 -18.79
N GLN A 51 -19.00 -5.52 -19.83
CA GLN A 51 -18.40 -5.74 -21.14
C GLN A 51 -16.86 -5.72 -21.07
N ARG A 52 -16.28 -4.77 -20.32
CA ARG A 52 -14.83 -4.71 -20.09
C ARG A 52 -14.31 -5.95 -19.37
N CYS A 53 -15.02 -6.41 -18.33
CA CYS A 53 -14.63 -7.62 -17.59
C CYS A 53 -14.70 -8.89 -18.45
N GLU A 54 -15.70 -9.01 -19.32
CA GLU A 54 -15.81 -10.11 -20.27
C GLU A 54 -14.66 -10.07 -21.30
N ARG A 55 -14.43 -8.92 -21.94
CA ARG A 55 -13.36 -8.74 -22.96
C ARG A 55 -11.95 -8.94 -22.40
N SER A 56 -11.71 -8.52 -21.18
CA SER A 56 -10.38 -8.64 -20.54
C SER A 56 -10.13 -9.99 -19.87
N MET A 57 -11.10 -10.92 -19.85
CA MET A 57 -11.02 -12.15 -19.05
C MET A 57 -9.77 -12.99 -19.36
N GLU A 58 -9.51 -13.29 -20.64
CA GLU A 58 -8.36 -14.11 -21.04
C GLU A 58 -7.03 -13.44 -20.68
N ALA A 59 -6.92 -12.12 -20.89
CA ALA A 59 -5.74 -11.35 -20.53
C ALA A 59 -5.50 -11.34 -19.01
N ARG A 60 -6.56 -11.19 -18.19
CA ARG A 60 -6.46 -11.28 -16.73
C ARG A 60 -6.05 -12.67 -16.26
N GLN A 61 -6.52 -13.73 -16.91
CA GLN A 61 -6.09 -15.11 -16.63
C GLN A 61 -4.62 -15.33 -16.98
N ALA A 62 -4.15 -14.79 -18.11
CA ALA A 62 -2.75 -14.86 -18.49
C ALA A 62 -1.84 -14.14 -17.48
N GLU A 63 -2.22 -12.95 -17.03
CA GLU A 63 -1.48 -12.22 -15.99
C GLU A 63 -1.51 -12.93 -14.63
N ALA A 64 -2.64 -13.52 -14.24
CA ALA A 64 -2.75 -14.35 -13.03
C ALA A 64 -1.79 -15.57 -13.07
N LEU A 65 -1.67 -16.23 -14.22
CA LEU A 65 -0.73 -17.34 -14.42
C LEU A 65 0.73 -16.89 -14.40
N LYS A 66 1.05 -15.74 -15.00
CA LYS A 66 2.39 -15.16 -14.93
C LYS A 66 2.77 -14.82 -13.48
N LEU A 67 1.86 -14.17 -12.74
CA LEU A 67 2.08 -13.84 -11.33
C LEU A 67 2.30 -15.11 -10.49
N TRP A 68 1.48 -16.15 -10.68
CA TRP A 68 1.69 -17.45 -10.02
C TRP A 68 3.08 -18.02 -10.32
N THR A 69 3.52 -17.98 -11.57
CA THR A 69 4.83 -18.48 -11.98
C THR A 69 5.96 -17.69 -11.31
N GLN A 70 5.83 -16.36 -11.24
CA GLN A 70 6.80 -15.52 -10.53
C GLN A 70 6.84 -15.84 -9.04
N MET A 71 5.69 -15.87 -8.35
CA MET A 71 5.60 -16.14 -6.92
C MET A 71 6.11 -17.55 -6.55
N SER A 72 5.82 -18.55 -7.37
CA SER A 72 6.30 -19.93 -7.17
C SER A 72 7.81 -20.07 -7.40
N SER A 73 8.37 -19.31 -8.34
CA SER A 73 9.82 -19.31 -8.59
C SER A 73 10.63 -18.69 -7.44
N THR A 74 10.06 -17.72 -6.73
CA THR A 74 10.72 -17.00 -5.62
C THR A 74 10.48 -17.64 -4.27
N ALA A 75 9.39 -18.38 -4.14
CA ALA A 75 9.21 -19.32 -3.05
C ALA A 75 10.20 -20.48 -3.19
N SER A 76 10.66 -21.02 -2.06
CA SER A 76 11.46 -22.25 -2.09
C SER A 76 10.60 -23.36 -2.73
N LYS A 77 11.17 -24.18 -3.63
CA LYS A 77 10.45 -25.07 -4.58
C LYS A 77 9.28 -25.92 -4.06
N ASN A 78 9.12 -26.09 -2.74
CA ASN A 78 8.07 -26.89 -2.11
C ASN A 78 7.21 -26.15 -1.07
N THR A 79 7.30 -24.81 -0.94
CA THR A 79 6.59 -24.08 0.13
C THR A 79 5.18 -23.62 -0.23
N LEU A 80 4.87 -23.39 -1.51
CA LEU A 80 3.54 -22.87 -1.92
C LEU A 80 2.65 -23.99 -2.46
N PRO A 81 1.48 -24.27 -1.85
CA PRO A 81 0.51 -25.19 -2.42
C PRO A 81 -0.02 -24.69 -3.76
N THR A 82 0.29 -25.41 -4.84
CA THR A 82 0.00 -25.00 -6.22
C THR A 82 -1.48 -24.67 -6.44
N THR A 83 -2.38 -25.54 -5.99
CA THR A 83 -3.82 -25.39 -6.25
C THR A 83 -4.41 -24.20 -5.49
N GLU A 84 -4.15 -24.11 -4.18
CA GLU A 84 -4.75 -23.08 -3.33
C GLU A 84 -4.24 -21.67 -3.67
N MET A 85 -2.95 -21.52 -3.92
CA MET A 85 -2.38 -20.22 -4.29
C MET A 85 -2.87 -19.77 -5.66
N LYS A 86 -2.93 -20.68 -6.64
CA LYS A 86 -3.48 -20.37 -7.96
C LYS A 86 -4.94 -19.96 -7.86
N GLN A 87 -5.76 -20.68 -7.07
CA GLN A 87 -7.16 -20.30 -6.83
C GLN A 87 -7.28 -18.92 -6.17
N ALA A 88 -6.46 -18.61 -5.16
CA ALA A 88 -6.48 -17.30 -4.51
C ALA A 88 -6.13 -16.16 -5.50
N ILE A 89 -5.08 -16.37 -6.32
CA ILE A 89 -4.66 -15.38 -7.33
C ILE A 89 -5.77 -15.16 -8.36
N PHE A 90 -6.41 -16.23 -8.84
CA PHE A 90 -7.55 -16.13 -9.77
C PHE A 90 -8.74 -15.43 -9.12
N GLY A 91 -9.05 -15.73 -7.86
CA GLY A 91 -10.10 -15.04 -7.11
C GLY A 91 -9.88 -13.52 -7.05
N CYS A 92 -8.65 -13.09 -6.80
CA CYS A 92 -8.29 -11.66 -6.70
C CYS A 92 -8.27 -10.94 -8.07
N LEU A 93 -7.67 -11.55 -9.10
CA LEU A 93 -7.40 -10.88 -10.38
C LEU A 93 -8.43 -11.17 -11.48
N VAL A 94 -9.10 -12.32 -11.41
CA VAL A 94 -9.96 -12.85 -12.49
C VAL A 94 -11.44 -12.84 -12.08
N ASP A 95 -11.78 -13.46 -10.95
CA ASP A 95 -13.18 -13.78 -10.67
C ASP A 95 -13.96 -12.55 -10.20
N VAL A 96 -13.31 -11.65 -9.46
CA VAL A 96 -13.93 -10.42 -8.95
C VAL A 96 -13.49 -9.21 -9.78
N CYS A 97 -14.08 -9.10 -10.98
CA CYS A 97 -13.87 -7.96 -11.87
C CYS A 97 -14.97 -6.91 -11.77
N GLY A 98 -14.56 -5.65 -11.87
CA GLY A 98 -15.46 -4.50 -11.81
C GLY A 98 -15.47 -3.81 -10.45
N GLY A 99 -16.35 -2.81 -10.33
CA GLY A 99 -16.58 -2.08 -9.09
C GLY A 99 -15.74 -0.81 -8.99
N CYS A 100 -16.09 0.01 -8.00
CA CYS A 100 -15.39 1.25 -7.68
C CYS A 100 -14.55 1.00 -6.42
N SER A 101 -13.35 1.57 -6.36
CA SER A 101 -12.53 1.50 -5.14
C SER A 101 -13.30 2.09 -3.95
N GLY A 102 -13.24 1.41 -2.81
CA GLY A 102 -13.85 1.86 -1.55
C GLY A 102 -15.37 1.76 -1.46
N SER A 103 -16.07 1.14 -2.43
CA SER A 103 -17.53 1.07 -2.38
C SER A 103 -18.17 -0.17 -3.03
N GLY A 104 -19.21 -0.66 -2.37
CA GLY A 104 -20.08 -1.73 -2.85
C GLY A 104 -19.53 -3.15 -2.71
N ARG A 105 -20.44 -4.13 -2.81
CA ARG A 105 -20.15 -5.56 -2.55
C ARG A 105 -19.06 -6.16 -3.43
N LYS A 106 -18.86 -5.66 -4.65
CA LYS A 106 -17.80 -6.14 -5.55
C LYS A 106 -16.41 -5.77 -5.01
N TRP A 107 -16.24 -4.53 -4.56
CA TRP A 107 -15.00 -4.09 -3.94
C TRP A 107 -14.69 -4.90 -2.69
N ASP A 108 -15.67 -5.09 -1.80
CA ASP A 108 -15.50 -5.87 -0.57
C ASP A 108 -15.02 -7.31 -0.85
N LYS A 109 -15.62 -7.98 -1.84
CA LYS A 109 -15.20 -9.31 -2.28
C LYS A 109 -13.78 -9.30 -2.85
N LYS A 110 -13.43 -8.27 -3.61
CA LYS A 110 -12.10 -8.14 -4.24
C LYS A 110 -11.02 -7.94 -3.19
N VAL A 111 -11.25 -7.05 -2.22
CA VAL A 111 -10.35 -6.84 -1.07
C VAL A 111 -10.14 -8.15 -0.33
N LYS A 112 -11.22 -8.86 0.04
CA LYS A 112 -11.12 -10.16 0.73
C LYS A 112 -10.30 -11.19 -0.06
N ALA A 113 -10.56 -11.32 -1.36
CA ALA A 113 -9.83 -12.24 -2.23
C ALA A 113 -8.34 -11.86 -2.36
N CYS A 114 -8.01 -10.58 -2.49
CA CYS A 114 -6.62 -10.13 -2.60
C CYS A 114 -5.87 -10.18 -1.28
N VAL A 115 -6.54 -9.97 -0.14
CA VAL A 115 -5.94 -10.20 1.19
C VAL A 115 -5.57 -11.66 1.39
N ASP A 116 -6.41 -12.59 0.92
CA ASP A 116 -6.12 -14.03 0.99
C ASP A 116 -4.83 -14.39 0.23
N VAL A 117 -4.59 -13.79 -0.96
CA VAL A 117 -3.35 -13.98 -1.72
C VAL A 117 -2.12 -13.60 -0.90
N VAL A 118 -2.11 -12.40 -0.32
CA VAL A 118 -0.94 -11.88 0.42
C VAL A 118 -0.74 -12.66 1.71
N SER A 119 -1.83 -12.93 2.44
CA SER A 119 -1.79 -13.66 3.72
C SER A 119 -1.26 -15.08 3.52
N LYS A 120 -1.77 -15.81 2.51
CA LYS A 120 -1.29 -17.15 2.18
C LYS A 120 0.17 -17.15 1.73
N TYR A 121 0.58 -16.20 0.88
CA TYR A 121 1.98 -16.13 0.44
C TYR A 121 2.94 -15.94 1.62
N ILE A 122 2.65 -15.02 2.53
CA ILE A 122 3.48 -14.77 3.72
C ILE A 122 3.50 -16.01 4.63
N SER A 123 2.34 -16.62 4.87
CA SER A 123 2.21 -17.81 5.72
C SER A 123 3.00 -19.00 5.17
N TYR A 124 2.86 -19.29 3.87
CA TYR A 124 3.48 -20.44 3.23
C TYR A 124 4.97 -20.28 3.02
N THR A 125 5.43 -19.12 2.59
CA THR A 125 6.86 -18.88 2.40
C THR A 125 7.62 -18.82 3.71
N ARG A 126 6.93 -18.51 4.83
CA ARG A 126 7.53 -18.22 6.15
C ARG A 126 8.65 -17.17 6.08
N LYS A 127 8.67 -16.37 5.02
CA LYS A 127 9.62 -15.28 4.80
C LYS A 127 8.87 -13.98 5.02
N PRO A 128 9.24 -13.17 6.02
CA PRO A 128 8.63 -11.87 6.16
C PRO A 128 9.03 -10.99 4.97
N LEU A 129 8.17 -10.04 4.62
CA LEU A 129 8.43 -9.03 3.59
C LEU A 129 9.58 -8.10 3.98
N VAL A 130 9.71 -7.85 5.29
CA VAL A 130 10.83 -7.13 5.92
C VAL A 130 11.28 -7.86 7.18
N LYS A 131 12.59 -7.97 7.40
CA LYS A 131 13.13 -8.58 8.62
C LYS A 131 13.08 -7.58 9.77
N LYS A 132 13.00 -8.07 11.01
CA LYS A 132 13.06 -7.19 12.21
C LYS A 132 14.34 -6.35 12.32
N THR A 133 15.43 -6.80 11.70
CA THR A 133 16.72 -6.10 11.66
C THR A 133 16.83 -5.09 10.53
N ASP A 134 15.88 -5.07 9.60
CA ASP A 134 15.91 -4.17 8.45
C ASP A 134 15.54 -2.75 8.90
N LYS A 135 16.28 -1.75 8.43
CA LYS A 135 15.84 -0.35 8.53
C LYS A 135 14.72 -0.13 7.53
N VAL A 136 13.57 0.37 7.97
CA VAL A 136 12.41 0.57 7.10
C VAL A 136 12.14 2.06 6.87
N SER A 137 11.87 2.41 5.62
CA SER A 137 11.44 3.76 5.23
C SER A 137 10.17 3.72 4.38
N ILE A 138 9.27 4.66 4.66
CA ILE A 138 7.99 4.82 3.97
C ILE A 138 7.96 6.18 3.27
N PHE A 139 7.34 6.24 2.11
CA PHE A 139 7.06 7.45 1.35
C PHE A 139 5.81 7.22 0.49
N ASP A 140 5.24 8.28 -0.06
CA ASP A 140 4.11 8.17 -1.00
C ASP A 140 4.56 7.58 -2.34
N THR A 141 4.22 6.31 -2.57
CA THR A 141 4.58 5.58 -3.78
C THR A 141 3.79 6.08 -4.99
N GLU A 142 2.61 6.69 -4.80
CA GLU A 142 1.77 7.22 -5.88
C GLU A 142 2.33 8.51 -6.49
N ASN A 143 3.19 9.23 -5.75
CA ASN A 143 3.88 10.40 -6.27
C ASN A 143 4.86 10.01 -7.39
N ILE A 144 4.49 10.32 -8.64
CA ILE A 144 5.27 10.00 -9.85
C ILE A 144 6.56 10.82 -9.97
N GLN A 145 6.67 11.95 -9.28
CA GLN A 145 7.83 12.84 -9.28
C GLN A 145 8.46 12.93 -7.88
N SER A 146 8.43 11.82 -7.14
CA SER A 146 8.93 11.76 -5.77
C SER A 146 10.43 12.07 -5.68
N ALA A 147 10.77 13.06 -4.86
CA ALA A 147 12.12 13.33 -4.40
C ALA A 147 12.50 12.46 -3.18
N ALA A 148 11.54 11.76 -2.57
CA ALA A 148 11.77 10.88 -1.42
C ALA A 148 12.29 9.49 -1.80
N HIS A 149 12.00 9.00 -3.02
CA HIS A 149 12.36 7.64 -3.45
C HIS A 149 13.84 7.29 -3.21
N GLY A 150 14.78 8.12 -3.68
CA GLY A 150 16.22 7.88 -3.53
C GLY A 150 16.68 7.87 -2.08
N LEU A 151 15.96 8.53 -1.16
CA LEU A 151 16.25 8.48 0.28
C LEU A 151 15.64 7.26 0.97
N ALA A 152 14.43 6.89 0.56
CA ALA A 152 13.67 5.81 1.18
C ALA A 152 14.13 4.42 0.73
N CYS A 153 14.52 4.29 -0.54
CA CYS A 153 14.80 3.02 -1.21
C CYS A 153 16.29 2.78 -1.49
N ASN A 154 17.19 3.43 -0.75
CA ASN A 154 18.65 3.27 -0.95
C ASN A 154 19.20 1.97 -0.34
N GLU A 155 20.49 1.72 -0.59
CA GLU A 155 21.17 0.55 -0.04
C GLU A 155 21.13 0.53 1.49
N GLY A 156 20.75 -0.62 2.05
CA GLY A 156 20.65 -0.82 3.49
C GLY A 156 19.33 -0.33 4.13
N VAL A 157 18.40 0.21 3.33
CA VAL A 157 17.05 0.58 3.77
C VAL A 157 15.99 -0.15 2.93
N ARG A 158 15.02 -0.74 3.61
CA ARG A 158 13.85 -1.37 2.98
C ARG A 158 12.74 -0.34 2.86
N CYS A 159 12.39 -0.01 1.63
CA CYS A 159 11.13 0.63 1.30
C CYS A 159 10.17 -0.38 0.66
N VAL A 160 8.91 0.01 0.56
CA VAL A 160 7.86 -0.80 -0.08
C VAL A 160 8.24 -1.18 -1.52
N GLU A 161 8.73 -0.25 -2.34
CA GLU A 161 9.05 -0.51 -3.76
C GLU A 161 10.19 -1.53 -3.95
N ASN A 162 11.05 -1.71 -2.93
CA ASN A 162 12.14 -2.70 -2.93
C ASN A 162 11.74 -4.08 -2.36
N VAL A 163 10.47 -4.25 -1.96
CA VAL A 163 9.94 -5.54 -1.53
C VAL A 163 9.57 -6.36 -2.75
N GLN A 164 10.10 -7.58 -2.84
CA GLN A 164 9.92 -8.46 -3.99
C GLN A 164 8.44 -8.66 -4.37
N LEU A 165 7.58 -8.91 -3.38
CA LEU A 165 6.14 -9.10 -3.63
C LEU A 165 5.47 -7.84 -4.21
N TYR A 166 5.88 -6.65 -3.74
CA TYR A 166 5.39 -5.39 -4.29
C TYR A 166 5.77 -5.24 -5.76
N SER A 167 7.03 -5.54 -6.12
CA SER A 167 7.49 -5.45 -7.52
C SER A 167 6.73 -6.38 -8.47
N MET A 168 6.40 -7.60 -8.03
CA MET A 168 5.60 -8.56 -8.81
C MET A 168 4.18 -8.05 -9.03
N PHE A 169 3.54 -7.55 -7.97
CA PHE A 169 2.19 -7.00 -8.06
C PHE A 169 2.16 -5.72 -8.89
N GLN A 170 3.14 -4.84 -8.76
CA GLN A 170 3.23 -3.62 -9.55
C GLN A 170 3.34 -3.94 -11.04
N SER A 171 4.17 -4.93 -11.41
CA SER A 171 4.24 -5.41 -12.79
C SER A 171 2.89 -5.94 -13.29
N THR A 172 2.18 -6.70 -12.46
CA THR A 172 0.90 -7.33 -12.82
C THR A 172 -0.23 -6.30 -12.94
N ILE A 173 -0.29 -5.33 -12.03
CA ILE A 173 -1.36 -4.32 -11.96
C ILE A 173 -1.21 -3.31 -13.10
N ASN A 174 0.02 -3.03 -13.52
CA ASN A 174 0.31 -2.15 -14.65
C ASN A 174 0.16 -2.84 -16.02
N SER A 175 -0.21 -4.13 -16.05
CA SER A 175 -0.41 -4.87 -17.30
C SER A 175 -1.58 -4.32 -18.10
N LYS A 176 -1.42 -4.39 -19.42
CA LYS A 176 -2.38 -3.89 -20.41
C LYS A 176 -2.81 -5.02 -21.33
N TYR A 177 -3.93 -4.83 -22.03
CA TYR A 177 -4.40 -5.73 -23.08
C TYR A 177 -4.90 -4.95 -24.28
N LYS A 178 -5.01 -5.62 -25.42
CA LYS A 178 -5.64 -5.08 -26.63
C LYS A 178 -7.05 -5.65 -26.72
N PRO A 179 -8.11 -4.84 -26.53
CA PRO A 179 -9.48 -5.31 -26.65
C PRO A 179 -9.81 -5.79 -28.07
N GLU A 180 -9.22 -5.18 -29.08
CA GLU A 180 -9.37 -5.51 -30.49
C GLU A 180 -8.00 -5.80 -31.10
N PRO A 181 -7.71 -7.03 -31.59
CA PRO A 181 -6.38 -7.42 -32.07
C PRO A 181 -5.85 -6.57 -33.23
N ASN A 182 -6.77 -6.05 -34.05
CA ASN A 182 -6.46 -5.24 -35.22
C ASN A 182 -6.36 -3.74 -34.92
N ASN A 183 -6.61 -3.34 -33.66
CA ASN A 183 -6.46 -1.96 -33.23
C ASN A 183 -5.16 -1.78 -32.44
N SER A 184 -4.57 -0.58 -32.52
CA SER A 184 -3.39 -0.22 -31.74
C SER A 184 -3.73 0.23 -30.32
N ILE A 185 -5.01 0.43 -30.00
CA ILE A 185 -5.47 0.86 -28.68
C ILE A 185 -5.27 -0.28 -27.66
N GLU A 186 -4.45 0.00 -26.65
CA GLU A 186 -4.34 -0.82 -25.44
C GLU A 186 -5.27 -0.27 -24.35
N GLU A 187 -5.64 -1.11 -23.39
CA GLU A 187 -6.37 -0.71 -22.19
C GLU A 187 -5.69 -1.31 -20.96
N ALA A 188 -5.71 -0.62 -19.83
CA ALA A 188 -5.21 -1.16 -18.57
C ALA A 188 -6.10 -2.35 -18.10
N LEU A 189 -5.51 -3.38 -17.51
CA LEU A 189 -6.28 -4.51 -16.96
C LEU A 189 -6.89 -4.19 -15.58
N PHE A 190 -6.22 -3.36 -14.79
CA PHE A 190 -6.55 -3.07 -13.40
C PHE A 190 -6.54 -1.57 -13.10
N ASP A 191 -7.25 -0.79 -13.90
CA ASP A 191 -7.34 0.65 -13.72
C ASP A 191 -8.14 1.05 -12.46
N GLY A 192 -7.92 2.27 -11.97
CA GLY A 192 -8.56 2.78 -10.76
C GLY A 192 -10.09 2.95 -10.84
N HIS A 193 -10.68 3.00 -12.03
CA HIS A 193 -12.10 3.34 -12.22
C HIS A 193 -12.98 2.12 -12.48
N ASP A 194 -12.58 1.23 -13.37
CA ASP A 194 -13.40 0.08 -13.75
C ASP A 194 -12.97 -1.22 -13.08
N ASN A 195 -11.68 -1.43 -12.81
CA ASN A 195 -11.21 -2.68 -12.19
C ASN A 195 -10.06 -2.47 -11.19
N PRO A 196 -10.23 -1.62 -10.15
CA PRO A 196 -9.13 -1.26 -9.24
C PRO A 196 -8.60 -2.47 -8.48
N SER A 197 -7.28 -2.55 -8.26
CA SER A 197 -6.64 -3.62 -7.49
C SER A 197 -6.11 -3.11 -6.15
N PRO A 198 -6.48 -3.72 -5.01
CA PRO A 198 -5.98 -3.33 -3.69
C PRO A 198 -4.61 -3.94 -3.34
N LEU A 199 -4.00 -4.76 -4.22
CA LEU A 199 -2.81 -5.56 -3.90
C LEU A 199 -1.60 -4.73 -3.41
N LEU A 200 -1.32 -3.57 -4.02
CA LEU A 200 -0.21 -2.72 -3.58
C LEU A 200 -0.46 -2.16 -2.17
N GLU A 201 -1.67 -1.63 -1.94
CA GLU A 201 -2.08 -1.08 -0.65
C GLU A 201 -2.07 -2.14 0.46
N ILE A 202 -2.42 -3.39 0.14
CA ILE A 202 -2.32 -4.52 1.07
C ILE A 202 -0.85 -4.75 1.43
N VAL A 203 0.05 -4.87 0.44
CA VAL A 203 1.48 -5.12 0.69
C VAL A 203 2.11 -3.98 1.49
N GLU A 204 1.78 -2.74 1.19
CA GLU A 204 2.23 -1.56 1.93
C GLU A 204 1.87 -1.65 3.43
N GLN A 205 0.62 -2.02 3.74
CA GLN A 205 0.18 -2.22 5.11
C GLN A 205 0.87 -3.41 5.79
N PHE A 206 1.11 -4.51 5.07
CA PHE A 206 1.87 -5.65 5.61
C PHE A 206 3.33 -5.29 5.90
N VAL A 207 3.99 -4.52 5.03
CA VAL A 207 5.35 -4.00 5.27
C VAL A 207 5.37 -3.14 6.52
N ALA A 208 4.40 -2.23 6.66
CA ALA A 208 4.26 -1.40 7.86
C ALA A 208 4.02 -2.22 9.13
N LYS A 209 3.28 -3.33 9.04
CA LYS A 209 2.98 -4.23 10.17
C LYS A 209 4.18 -5.09 10.59
N GLN A 210 5.08 -5.40 9.66
CA GLN A 210 6.27 -6.23 9.91
C GLN A 210 7.54 -5.43 10.23
N ALA A 211 7.53 -4.11 10.00
CA ALA A 211 8.62 -3.22 10.40
C ALA A 211 8.83 -3.26 11.94
N ALA A 212 10.05 -2.97 12.38
CA ALA A 212 10.42 -2.95 13.79
C ALA A 212 11.43 -1.84 14.09
N GLY A 213 11.53 -1.43 15.36
CA GLY A 213 12.46 -0.39 15.81
C GLY A 213 12.07 1.00 15.29
N ASN A 214 13.05 1.73 14.76
CA ASN A 214 12.84 3.09 14.26
C ASN A 214 12.49 3.09 12.77
N VAL A 215 11.36 3.70 12.43
CA VAL A 215 10.88 3.83 11.05
C VAL A 215 10.92 5.27 10.60
N SER A 216 11.46 5.51 9.40
CA SER A 216 11.45 6.83 8.78
C SER A 216 10.27 6.96 7.81
N VAL A 217 9.57 8.10 7.86
CA VAL A 217 8.49 8.42 6.92
C VAL A 217 8.86 9.73 6.22
N TYR A 218 9.12 9.67 4.92
CA TYR A 218 9.45 10.85 4.13
C TYR A 218 8.18 11.58 3.69
N ILE A 219 8.13 12.89 3.95
CA ILE A 219 7.00 13.77 3.66
C ILE A 219 7.46 14.88 2.72
N GLU A 220 6.94 14.88 1.51
CA GLU A 220 7.16 15.88 0.46
C GLU A 220 6.07 16.96 0.48
N SER A 221 4.87 16.58 0.90
CA SER A 221 3.72 17.47 1.01
C SER A 221 2.83 17.07 2.19
N ILE A 222 2.05 18.02 2.70
CA ILE A 222 1.04 17.72 3.73
C ILE A 222 -0.04 16.76 3.19
N ARG A 223 -0.22 16.69 1.87
CA ARG A 223 -1.14 15.74 1.23
C ARG A 223 -0.74 14.30 1.48
N ASP A 224 0.56 14.02 1.68
CA ASP A 224 1.10 12.69 1.91
C ASP A 224 0.55 12.07 3.18
N ILE A 225 0.18 12.87 4.20
CA ILE A 225 -0.49 12.36 5.41
C ILE A 225 -1.84 11.70 5.10
N SER A 226 -2.52 12.16 4.05
CA SER A 226 -3.78 11.56 3.60
C SER A 226 -3.55 10.37 2.68
N ALA A 227 -2.56 10.43 1.78
CA ALA A 227 -2.17 9.31 0.93
C ALA A 227 -1.68 8.11 1.77
N LEU A 228 -0.81 8.38 2.75
CA LEU A 228 -0.24 7.38 3.65
C LEU A 228 -1.14 7.02 4.84
N ARG A 229 -2.40 7.48 4.86
CA ARG A 229 -3.30 7.34 6.02
C ARG A 229 -3.32 5.92 6.59
N ASN A 230 -3.47 4.91 5.73
CA ASN A 230 -3.60 3.52 6.16
C ASN A 230 -2.27 2.98 6.70
N ILE A 231 -1.15 3.28 6.03
CA ILE A 231 0.20 2.91 6.46
C ILE A 231 0.55 3.56 7.81
N LEU A 232 0.27 4.85 7.97
CA LEU A 232 0.51 5.58 9.21
C LEU A 232 -0.32 5.03 10.36
N LYS A 233 -1.59 4.67 10.12
CA LYS A 233 -2.42 4.00 11.13
C LYS A 233 -1.78 2.67 11.56
N VAL A 234 -1.25 1.87 10.63
CA VAL A 234 -0.57 0.62 10.96
C VAL A 234 0.68 0.88 11.82
N LEU A 235 1.56 1.79 11.39
CA LEU A 235 2.80 2.11 12.11
C LEU A 235 2.53 2.64 13.52
N MET A 236 1.59 3.56 13.65
CA MET A 236 1.39 4.33 14.88
C MET A 236 0.47 3.65 15.88
N ILE A 237 -0.46 2.81 15.41
CA ILE A 237 -1.54 2.23 16.22
C ILE A 237 -1.39 0.71 16.32
N TYR A 238 -1.24 0.00 15.21
CA TYR A 238 -1.35 -1.47 15.21
C TYR A 238 -0.03 -2.22 15.33
N ASN A 239 1.10 -1.60 14.98
CA ASN A 239 2.40 -2.26 15.06
C ASN A 239 3.05 -2.04 16.43
N ARG A 240 3.14 -3.11 17.22
CA ARG A 240 3.73 -3.12 18.58
C ARG A 240 5.27 -3.14 18.56
N ASP A 241 5.88 -3.49 17.44
CA ASP A 241 7.33 -3.64 17.31
C ASP A 241 8.03 -2.32 16.92
N ILE A 242 7.27 -1.24 16.63
CA ILE A 242 7.85 0.10 16.40
C ILE A 242 8.17 0.78 17.73
N GLU A 243 9.36 1.35 17.80
CA GLU A 243 9.85 2.14 18.95
C GLU A 243 9.62 3.64 18.72
N MET A 244 9.92 4.13 17.51
CA MET A 244 9.75 5.53 17.14
C MET A 244 9.45 5.68 15.65
N VAL A 245 8.58 6.64 15.32
CA VAL A 245 8.38 7.11 13.94
C VAL A 245 9.06 8.46 13.75
N THR A 246 9.97 8.57 12.79
CA THR A 246 10.61 9.84 12.42
C THR A 246 10.03 10.34 11.10
N PHE A 247 9.25 11.41 11.16
CA PHE A 247 8.76 12.09 9.97
C PHE A 247 9.85 13.01 9.43
N LEU A 248 10.36 12.68 8.25
CA LEU A 248 11.44 13.40 7.57
C LEU A 248 10.84 14.32 6.51
N THR A 249 10.85 15.63 6.76
CA THR A 249 10.32 16.64 5.85
C THR A 249 11.33 17.01 4.78
N LEU A 250 10.87 17.03 3.53
CA LEU A 250 11.62 17.61 2.41
C LEU A 250 11.38 19.13 2.34
N THR A 251 12.20 19.81 1.54
CA THR A 251 12.23 21.27 1.43
C THR A 251 10.85 21.87 1.20
N GLY A 252 10.44 22.80 2.06
CA GLY A 252 9.20 23.59 1.91
C GLY A 252 7.99 23.07 2.70
N VAL A 253 8.09 21.91 3.36
CA VAL A 253 7.02 21.42 4.24
C VAL A 253 7.06 22.15 5.59
N LYS A 254 5.94 22.79 5.95
CA LYS A 254 5.80 23.49 7.24
C LYS A 254 5.55 22.49 8.38
N LYS A 255 6.51 22.38 9.32
CA LYS A 255 6.48 21.39 10.42
C LYS A 255 5.29 21.51 11.36
N ASP A 256 4.88 22.73 11.69
CA ASP A 256 3.70 23.04 12.52
C ASP A 256 2.41 22.50 11.89
N LYS A 257 2.25 22.70 10.58
CA LYS A 257 1.10 22.19 9.84
C LYS A 257 1.14 20.67 9.71
N LEU A 258 2.33 20.10 9.53
CA LEU A 258 2.52 18.65 9.51
C LEU A 258 2.17 18.02 10.85
N ALA A 259 2.68 18.57 11.96
CA ALA A 259 2.35 18.13 13.31
C ALA A 259 0.84 18.17 13.57
N THR A 260 0.19 19.27 13.18
CA THR A 260 -1.28 19.41 13.28
C THR A 260 -2.02 18.34 12.46
N ALA A 261 -1.55 18.07 11.23
CA ALA A 261 -2.17 17.06 10.37
C ALA A 261 -2.03 15.64 10.96
N ILE A 262 -0.85 15.30 11.49
CA ILE A 262 -0.58 14.02 12.16
C ILE A 262 -1.45 13.89 13.41
N GLN A 263 -1.48 14.92 14.26
CA GLN A 263 -2.24 14.93 15.51
C GLN A 263 -3.73 14.68 15.29
N ARG A 264 -4.35 15.33 14.29
CA ARG A 264 -5.75 15.10 13.92
C ARG A 264 -6.03 13.65 13.51
N LYS A 265 -5.08 13.01 12.80
CA LYS A 265 -5.21 11.60 12.45
C LYS A 265 -5.11 10.71 13.68
N ILE A 266 -4.15 10.98 14.56
CA ILE A 266 -3.96 10.25 15.81
C ILE A 266 -5.22 10.29 16.67
N GLU A 267 -5.81 11.47 16.88
CA GLU A 267 -7.04 11.64 17.66
C GLU A 267 -8.19 10.79 17.11
N THR A 268 -8.34 10.78 15.78
CA THR A 268 -9.35 9.96 15.10
C THR A 268 -9.08 8.46 15.26
N TRP A 269 -7.81 8.04 15.16
CA TRP A 269 -7.45 6.63 15.22
C TRP A 269 -7.45 6.06 16.62
N ALA A 270 -7.04 6.84 17.62
CA ALA A 270 -7.01 6.43 19.02
C ALA A 270 -8.40 6.01 19.53
N GLY A 271 -9.46 6.68 19.06
CA GLY A 271 -10.84 6.33 19.38
C GLY A 271 -11.47 5.22 18.52
N SER A 272 -10.82 4.82 17.42
CA SER A 272 -11.37 3.86 16.46
C SER A 272 -10.55 2.57 16.32
N ALA A 273 -9.65 2.31 17.28
CA ALA A 273 -8.81 1.11 17.32
C ALA A 273 -9.06 0.32 18.60
N CYS A 274 -9.02 -1.01 18.49
CA CYS A 274 -9.18 -1.90 19.62
C CYS A 274 -7.81 -2.22 20.28
N PRO A 275 -7.63 -1.99 21.59
CA PRO A 275 -6.37 -2.30 22.30
C PRO A 275 -5.98 -3.79 22.27
N ILE A 276 -6.93 -4.71 22.06
CA ILE A 276 -6.64 -6.15 21.90
C ILE A 276 -5.73 -6.40 20.69
N TRP A 277 -5.98 -5.69 19.59
CA TRP A 277 -5.29 -5.87 18.30
C TRP A 277 -4.21 -4.81 18.04
N SER A 278 -4.26 -3.70 18.79
CA SER A 278 -3.38 -2.54 18.63
C SER A 278 -2.45 -2.34 19.82
N ARG A 279 -1.68 -1.25 19.85
CA ARG A 279 -0.91 -0.81 21.01
C ARG A 279 -1.85 -0.27 22.09
N PHE A 280 -1.34 -0.14 23.31
CA PHE A 280 -2.06 0.57 24.37
C PHE A 280 -1.98 2.10 24.21
N ALA A 281 -0.87 2.58 23.66
CA ALA A 281 -0.62 3.99 23.40
C ALA A 281 -0.01 4.16 22.01
N VAL A 282 -0.28 5.30 21.40
CA VAL A 282 0.26 5.70 20.10
C VAL A 282 1.78 5.74 20.19
N VAL A 283 2.44 5.29 19.12
CA VAL A 283 3.91 5.30 19.06
C VAL A 283 4.46 6.72 19.21
N PRO A 284 5.56 6.93 19.96
CA PRO A 284 6.28 8.20 19.94
C PRO A 284 6.72 8.58 18.53
N TYR A 285 6.67 9.87 18.21
CA TYR A 285 7.15 10.38 16.93
C TYR A 285 7.85 11.72 17.05
N LYS A 286 8.68 12.03 16.06
CA LYS A 286 9.35 13.32 15.90
C LYS A 286 9.32 13.78 14.44
N ILE A 287 9.53 15.07 14.22
CA ILE A 287 9.58 15.69 12.89
C ILE A 287 10.95 16.34 12.69
N GLU A 288 11.67 15.92 11.65
CA GLU A 288 13.02 16.39 11.35
C GLU A 288 13.12 16.79 9.87
N ASP A 289 13.95 17.79 9.57
CA ASP A 289 14.21 18.14 8.16
C ASP A 289 15.28 17.25 7.58
N VAL A 290 15.09 16.84 6.33
CA VAL A 290 16.16 16.25 5.54
C VAL A 290 17.09 17.37 5.08
N HIS A 291 18.39 17.17 5.27
CA HIS A 291 19.40 18.12 4.79
C HIS A 291 19.26 18.34 3.26
N PRO A 292 19.22 19.60 2.76
CA PRO A 292 18.93 19.90 1.36
C PRO A 292 19.82 19.18 0.35
N SER A 293 21.12 19.02 0.64
CA SER A 293 22.05 18.30 -0.24
C SER A 293 21.67 16.83 -0.46
N ARG A 294 21.05 16.18 0.53
CA ARG A 294 20.54 14.81 0.40
C ARG A 294 19.32 14.76 -0.50
N VAL A 295 18.46 15.78 -0.43
CA VAL A 295 17.28 15.90 -1.30
C VAL A 295 17.70 16.03 -2.76
N THR A 296 18.67 16.90 -3.07
CA THR A 296 19.18 17.06 -4.44
C THR A 296 19.70 15.75 -5.02
N ARG A 297 20.52 15.00 -4.26
CA ARG A 297 21.03 13.69 -4.69
C ARG A 297 19.90 12.68 -4.93
N SER A 298 18.93 12.65 -4.03
CA SER A 298 17.78 11.74 -4.15
C SER A 298 16.94 11.98 -5.41
N ILE A 299 16.80 13.25 -5.83
CA ILE A 299 16.12 13.61 -7.09
C ILE A 299 16.89 13.03 -8.29
N GLU A 300 18.22 13.07 -8.25
CA GLU A 300 19.06 12.49 -9.30
C GLU A 300 18.93 10.96 -9.34
N ASP A 301 19.05 10.30 -8.18
CA ASP A 301 18.91 8.85 -8.03
C ASP A 301 17.51 8.35 -8.45
N GLY A 302 16.47 9.12 -8.12
CA GLY A 302 15.06 8.81 -8.43
C GLY A 302 14.65 9.11 -9.87
N ARG A 303 15.49 9.80 -10.67
CA ARG A 303 15.11 10.31 -11.99
C ARG A 303 14.60 9.23 -12.94
N HIS A 304 15.27 8.08 -12.97
CA HIS A 304 14.89 6.97 -13.86
C HIS A 304 13.51 6.41 -13.46
N ARG A 305 13.31 6.13 -12.17
CA ARG A 305 12.04 5.65 -11.62
C ARG A 305 10.90 6.63 -11.91
N ASN A 306 11.12 7.93 -11.70
CA ASN A 306 10.10 8.95 -11.94
C ASN A 306 9.71 9.04 -13.42
N LYS A 307 10.70 9.00 -14.33
CA LYS A 307 10.43 8.96 -15.78
C LYS A 307 9.65 7.71 -16.20
N MET A 308 9.94 6.56 -15.61
CA MET A 308 9.19 5.32 -15.88
C MET A 308 7.75 5.41 -15.39
N LYS A 309 7.51 5.95 -14.19
CA LYS A 309 6.15 6.15 -13.66
C LYS A 309 5.36 7.18 -14.45
N GLU A 310 6.00 8.27 -14.87
CA GLU A 310 5.39 9.30 -15.71
C GLU A 310 4.92 8.71 -17.05
N LYS A 311 5.78 7.95 -17.74
CA LYS A 311 5.41 7.21 -18.96
C LYS A 311 4.27 6.21 -18.71
N GLN A 312 4.30 5.49 -17.60
CA GLN A 312 3.23 4.54 -17.26
C GLN A 312 1.88 5.23 -17.04
N ARG A 313 1.86 6.48 -16.55
CA ARG A 313 0.63 7.24 -16.31
C ARG A 313 0.15 7.97 -17.55
N ASN A 314 1.07 8.55 -18.32
CA ASN A 314 0.78 9.36 -19.50
C ASN A 314 0.84 8.56 -20.81
N TRP A 315 0.85 7.24 -20.74
CA TRP A 315 1.00 6.38 -21.91
C TRP A 315 -0.04 6.63 -23.00
N GLU A 316 -1.28 7.01 -22.64
CA GLU A 316 -2.32 7.36 -23.61
C GLU A 316 -1.97 8.65 -24.36
N ILE A 317 -1.39 9.63 -23.67
CA ILE A 317 -0.93 10.88 -24.26
C ILE A 317 0.29 10.63 -25.15
N ASP A 318 1.26 9.86 -24.67
CA ASP A 318 2.45 9.47 -25.45
C ASP A 318 2.04 8.71 -26.72
N TRP A 319 1.00 7.86 -26.64
CA TRP A 319 0.45 7.15 -27.79
C TRP A 319 -0.20 8.10 -28.80
N ILE A 320 -1.04 9.05 -28.35
CA ILE A 320 -1.66 10.07 -29.22
C ILE A 320 -0.59 10.93 -29.91
N MET A 321 0.54 11.22 -29.24
CA MET A 321 1.62 12.02 -29.82
C MET A 321 2.54 11.25 -30.78
N MET A 322 2.48 9.91 -30.80
CA MET A 322 3.27 9.05 -31.70
C MET A 322 2.53 8.61 -32.98
N THR A 323 1.23 8.90 -33.07
CA THR A 323 0.39 8.75 -34.28
C THR A 323 0.25 10.07 -35.03
#